data_AF-A0A142WWY9-F1
#
_entry.id   AF-A0A142WWY9-F1
#
_cell.length_a   1.000
_cell.length_b   1.000
_cell.length_c   1.000
_cell.angle_alpha   90.00
_cell.angle_beta   90.00
_cell.angle_gamma   90.00
#
_symmetry.space_group_name_H-M   'P 1'
#
loop_
_entity.id
_entity.type
_entity.pdbx_description
1 polymer ?
#
loop_
_entity_poly.entity_id
_entity_poly.type
_entity_poly.pdbx_seq_one_letter_code
_entity_poly.pdbx_strand_id
1 'polypeptide(L)' 'MENPTYFVKVNLRRFVENARREGEPLTPEAAKSYLRAWGLEPCLGNVWRCNQTTVDYLRPDEIESKIRV' A
#
# COMPACT_ATOMS: atom_id res chain seq x y z
N MET A 1 -22.61 -9.33 8.48
CA MET A 1 -21.68 -8.37 9.11
C MET A 1 -20.82 -7.80 8.00
N GLU A 2 -20.92 -6.50 7.72
CA GLU A 2 -19.97 -5.86 6.81
C GLU A 2 -18.60 -5.90 7.48
N ASN A 3 -17.61 -6.49 6.81
CA ASN A 3 -16.25 -6.45 7.31
C ASN A 3 -15.78 -4.99 7.37
N PRO A 4 -15.09 -4.56 8.45
CA PRO A 4 -14.63 -3.19 8.55
C PRO A 4 -13.73 -2.84 7.36
N THR A 5 -14.08 -1.73 6.71
CA THR A 5 -13.40 -1.23 5.52
C THR A 5 -12.50 -0.06 5.91
N TYR A 6 -11.21 -0.19 5.63
CA TYR A 6 -10.20 0.81 5.94
C TYR A 6 -9.74 1.55 4.69
N PHE A 7 -9.41 2.83 4.84
CA PHE A 7 -8.86 3.66 3.77
C PHE A 7 -7.48 4.16 4.15
N VAL A 8 -6.49 3.90 3.30
CA VAL A 8 -5.09 4.26 3.50
C VAL A 8 -4.58 5.08 2.32
N LYS A 9 -3.72 6.06 2.59
CA LYS A 9 -3.14 6.93 1.55
C LYS A 9 -1.80 6.37 1.10
N VAL A 10 -1.73 5.71 -0.04
CA VAL A 10 -0.48 5.10 -0.53
C VAL A 10 0.31 6.08 -1.40
N ASN A 11 1.56 6.35 -1.01
CA ASN A 11 2.50 7.08 -1.86
C ASN A 11 3.24 6.10 -2.79
N LEU A 12 2.68 5.86 -3.99
CA LEU A 12 3.22 4.92 -4.98
C LEU A 12 4.67 5.24 -5.39
N ARG A 13 5.01 6.53 -5.51
CA ARG A 13 6.37 6.96 -5.88
C ARG A 13 7.38 6.50 -4.84
N ARG A 14 7.09 6.76 -3.56
CA ARG A 14 7.97 6.34 -2.45
C ARG A 14 8.06 4.82 -2.33
N PHE A 15 6.96 4.12 -2.59
CA PHE A 15 6.95 2.65 -2.61
C PHE A 15 7.90 2.08 -3.67
N VAL A 16 7.85 2.60 -4.90
CA VAL A 16 8.77 2.26 -6.00
C VAL A 16 10.22 2.60 -5.66
N GLU A 17 10.47 3.80 -5.10
CA GLU A 17 11.81 4.24 -4.72
C GLU A 17 12.44 3.34 -3.64
N ASN A 18 11.65 2.87 -2.67
CA ASN A 18 12.12 1.96 -1.63
C ASN A 18 12.44 0.57 -2.19
N ALA A 19 11.58 0.00 -3.03
CA ALA A 19 11.85 -1.29 -3.65
C ALA A 19 13.14 -1.28 -4.50
N ARG A 20 13.40 -0.18 -5.22
CA ARG A 20 14.64 0.01 -5.98
C ARG A 20 15.88 -0.04 -5.09
N ARG A 21 15.81 0.44 -3.85
CA ARG A 21 16.94 0.40 -2.89
C ARG A 21 17.22 -1.00 -2.37
N GLU A 22 16.22 -1.88 -2.34
CA GLU A 22 16.32 -3.26 -1.86
C GLU A 22 16.75 -4.26 -2.97
N GLY A 23 16.96 -3.78 -4.20
CA GLY A 23 17.56 -4.56 -5.29
C GLY A 23 16.62 -4.86 -6.46
N GLU A 24 15.33 -4.57 -6.35
CA GLU A 24 14.37 -4.78 -7.45
C GLU A 24 13.73 -3.45 -7.90
N PRO A 25 14.04 -2.97 -9.12
CA PRO A 25 13.35 -1.81 -9.68
C PRO A 25 11.90 -2.17 -10.00
N LEU A 26 11.00 -1.77 -9.09
CA LEU A 26 9.57 -1.97 -9.21
C LEU A 26 8.97 -0.86 -10.10
N THR A 27 8.30 -1.20 -11.20
CA THR A 27 7.57 -0.20 -11.99
C THR A 27 6.31 0.25 -11.24
N PRO A 28 5.76 1.46 -11.52
CA PRO A 28 4.50 1.90 -10.92
C PRO A 28 3.35 0.90 -11.14
N GLU A 29 3.30 0.24 -12.28
CA GLU A 29 2.31 -0.77 -12.64
C GLU A 29 2.48 -2.02 -11.77
N ALA A 30 3.73 -2.51 -11.62
CA ALA A 30 4.03 -3.65 -10.77
C ALA A 30 3.74 -3.34 -9.29
N ALA A 31 4.02 -2.11 -8.83
CA ALA A 31 3.70 -1.66 -7.48
C ALA A 31 2.20 -1.71 -7.19
N LYS A 32 1.37 -1.27 -8.14
CA LYS A 32 -0.09 -1.38 -8.04
C LYS A 32 -0.54 -2.85 -7.98
N SER A 33 0.07 -3.72 -8.76
CA SER A 33 -0.23 -5.16 -8.73
C SER A 33 0.12 -5.79 -7.37
N TYR A 34 1.26 -5.43 -6.76
CA TYR A 34 1.62 -5.89 -5.41
C TYR A 34 0.61 -5.43 -4.36
N LEU A 35 0.20 -4.17 -4.39
CA LEU A 35 -0.80 -3.64 -3.46
C LEU A 35 -2.14 -4.38 -3.59
N ARG A 36 -2.57 -4.68 -4.83
CA ARG A 36 -3.77 -5.49 -5.07
C ARG A 36 -3.64 -6.92 -4.54
N ALA A 37 -2.48 -7.55 -4.73
CA ALA A 37 -2.21 -8.89 -4.19
C ALA A 37 -2.26 -8.92 -2.65
N TRP A 38 -2.01 -7.78 -2.00
CA TRP A 38 -2.11 -7.61 -0.55
C TRP A 38 -3.52 -7.22 -0.08
N GLY A 39 -4.50 -7.17 -1.00
CA GLY A 39 -5.88 -6.81 -0.69
C GLY A 39 -6.13 -5.30 -0.62
N LEU A 40 -5.23 -4.47 -1.17
CA LEU A 40 -5.49 -3.04 -1.34
C LEU A 40 -6.12 -2.77 -2.73
N GLU A 41 -7.30 -2.20 -2.70
CA GLU A 41 -8.08 -1.80 -3.87
C GLU A 41 -7.90 -0.29 -4.10
N PRO A 42 -7.47 0.15 -5.30
CA PRO A 42 -7.35 1.58 -5.58
C PRO A 42 -8.73 2.24 -5.60
N CYS A 43 -8.85 3.43 -5.00
CA CYS A 43 -10.04 4.25 -5.04
C CYS A 43 -9.77 5.53 -5.85
N LEU A 44 -9.93 6.71 -5.24
CA LEU A 44 -9.70 7.99 -5.90
C LEU A 44 -8.30 8.53 -5.57
N GLY A 45 -7.55 8.89 -6.60
CA GLY A 45 -6.19 9.42 -6.45
C GLY A 45 -5.24 8.43 -5.78
N ASN A 46 -4.64 8.84 -4.66
CA ASN A 46 -3.70 8.02 -3.88
C ASN A 46 -4.34 7.30 -2.70
N VAL A 47 -5.68 7.26 -2.63
CA VAL A 47 -6.42 6.56 -1.57
C VAL A 47 -6.72 5.13 -2.01
N TRP A 48 -6.46 4.19 -1.10
CA TRP A 48 -6.66 2.75 -1.31
C TRP A 48 -7.51 2.19 -0.19
N ARG A 49 -8.37 1.24 -0.53
CA ARG A 49 -9.26 0.53 0.39
C ARG A 49 -8.66 -0.83 0.75
N CYS A 50 -8.75 -1.24 2.01
CA CYS A 50 -8.31 -2.56 2.46
C CYS A 50 -9.17 -3.07 3.63
N ASN A 51 -8.99 -4.34 4.00
CA ASN A 51 -9.70 -4.98 5.11
C ASN A 51 -8.82 -4.99 6.38
N GLN A 52 -9.41 -5.42 7.50
CA GLN A 52 -8.70 -5.55 8.79
C GLN A 52 -7.42 -6.38 8.67
N THR A 53 -7.48 -7.54 8.00
CA THR A 53 -6.34 -8.45 7.83
C THR A 53 -5.15 -7.76 7.16
N THR A 54 -5.40 -6.99 6.10
CA THR A 54 -4.36 -6.23 5.40
C THR A 54 -3.74 -5.16 6.31
N VAL A 55 -4.55 -4.45 7.10
CA VAL A 55 -4.07 -3.43 8.05
C VAL A 55 -3.30 -4.07 9.22
N ASP A 56 -3.73 -5.22 9.73
CA ASP A 56 -3.05 -5.91 10.83
C ASP A 56 -1.70 -6.49 10.40
N TYR A 57 -1.61 -6.96 9.14
CA TYR A 57 -0.38 -7.49 8.58
C TYR A 57 0.62 -6.39 8.23
N LEU A 58 0.11 -5.26 7.73
CA LEU A 58 0.86 -4.03 7.55
C LEU A 58 1.03 -3.35 8.91
N ARG A 59 1.99 -3.79 9.72
CA ARG A 59 2.21 -3.22 11.06
C ARG A 59 2.16 -1.68 10.98
N PRO A 60 1.48 -0.98 11.91
CA PRO A 60 1.30 0.48 11.86
C PRO A 60 2.59 1.26 11.56
N ASP A 61 3.72 0.76 12.06
CA ASP A 61 5.06 1.30 11.90
C ASP A 61 5.56 1.26 10.43
N GLU A 62 5.09 0.29 9.62
CA GLU A 62 5.42 0.14 8.19
C GLU A 62 4.55 1.03 7.30
N ILE A 63 3.31 1.31 7.71
CA ILE A 63 2.41 2.21 6.97
C ILE A 63 2.91 3.66 7.10
N GLU A 64 3.24 4.13 8.31
CA GLU A 64 3.76 5.48 8.51
C GLU A 64 5.23 5.67 8.06
N SER A 65 6.10 4.66 8.21
CA SER A 65 7.48 4.77 7.70
C SER A 65 7.55 4.77 6.17
N LYS A 66 6.55 4.20 5.46
CA LYS A 66 6.43 4.29 4.00
C LYS A 66 5.57 5.47 3.52
N ILE A 67 4.76 6.08 4.38
CA ILE A 67 3.97 7.29 4.11
C ILE A 67 4.28 8.34 5.18
N ARG A 68 5.41 9.05 5.06
CA ARG A 68 5.55 10.37 5.70
C ARG A 68 5.25 11.48 4.70
N VAL A 69 4.39 12.40 5.13
CA VAL A 69 4.09 13.69 4.50
C VAL A 69 5.36 14.52 4.39
#